data_AF-A0A822FHF3-F1
#
_entry.id   AF-A0A822FHF3-F1
#
_cell.length_a   1.000
_cell.length_b   1.000
_cell.length_c   1.000
_cell.angle_alpha   90.00
_cell.angle_beta   90.00
_cell.angle_gamma   90.00
#
_symmetry.space_group_name_H-M   'P 1'
#
loop_
_entity.id
_entity.type
_entity.pdbx_description
1 polymer ?
#
loop_
_entity_poly.entity_id
_entity_poly.type
_entity_poly.pdbx_seq_one_letter_code
_entity_poly.pdbx_strand_id
1 'polypeptide(L)' 'MPVSFLITVGDQFEEQTVKFGDDDSNEDHNHPGQSVTQHCRSYVFKMNEEMNLRIIDTPGIGDSR' A
#
# COMPACT_ATOMS: atom_id res chain seq x y z
N MET A 1 6.45 -0.33 8.06
CA MET A 1 5.90 0.04 6.75
C MET A 1 4.40 0.10 6.95
N PRO A 2 3.80 1.30 6.91
CA PRO A 2 2.36 1.40 6.86
C PRO A 2 1.88 0.73 5.56
N VAL A 3 0.77 0.00 5.63
CA VAL A 3 0.16 -0.67 4.49
C VAL A 3 -1.33 -0.80 4.71
N SER A 4 -2.10 -0.71 3.63
CA SER A 4 -3.54 -0.85 3.65
C SER A 4 -4.05 -1.78 2.54
N PHE A 5 -5.19 -2.44 2.81
CA PHE A 5 -5.84 -3.36 1.89
C PHE A 5 -7.34 -3.10 1.90
N LEU A 6 -8.00 -3.20 0.74
CA LEU A 6 -9.45 -3.36 0.68
C LEU A 6 -9.80 -4.84 0.75
N ILE A 7 -10.75 -5.16 1.63
CA ILE A 7 -11.38 -6.47 1.72
C ILE A 7 -12.88 -6.32 1.54
N THR A 8 -13.50 -7.36 1.02
CA THR A 8 -14.95 -7.45 0.90
C THR A 8 -15.47 -8.46 1.91
N VAL A 9 -16.46 -8.07 2.72
CA VAL A 9 -16.96 -8.87 3.83
C VAL A 9 -18.44 -9.22 3.64
N GLY A 10 -18.77 -10.49 3.87
CA GLY A 10 -20.15 -11.00 3.85
C GLY A 10 -20.79 -11.07 2.47
N ASP A 11 -22.06 -11.49 2.44
CA ASP A 11 -22.81 -11.75 1.20
C ASP A 11 -23.30 -10.47 0.51
N GLN A 12 -23.23 -9.34 1.20
CA GLN A 12 -23.62 -8.01 0.70
C GLN A 12 -22.47 -7.26 0.02
N PHE A 13 -21.30 -7.88 -0.05
CA PHE A 13 -20.09 -7.30 -0.64
C PHE A 13 -19.69 -5.96 -0.02
N GLU A 14 -19.81 -5.82 1.31
CA GLU A 14 -19.38 -4.59 1.98
C GLU A 14 -17.87 -4.44 1.92
N GLU A 15 -17.39 -3.31 1.40
CA GLU A 15 -15.97 -2.98 1.35
C GLU A 15 -15.49 -2.42 2.70
N GLN A 16 -14.38 -2.97 3.19
CA GLN A 16 -13.70 -2.49 4.38
C GLN A 16 -12.22 -2.28 4.10
N THR A 17 -11.67 -1.17 4.59
CA THR A 17 -10.23 -0.89 4.52
C THR A 17 -9.55 -1.39 5.80
N VAL A 18 -8.63 -2.34 5.65
CA VAL A 18 -7.75 -2.81 6.72
C VAL A 18 -6.44 -2.05 6.63
N LYS A 19 -6.07 -1.34 7.70
CA LYS A 19 -4.80 -0.60 7.79
C LYS A 19 -3.89 -1.20 8.85
N PHE A 20 -2.60 -1.25 8.53
CA PHE A 20 -1.53 -1.62 9.47
C PHE A 20 -0.52 -0.48 9.54
N GLY A 21 -0.24 0.01 10.75
CA GLY A 21 0.64 1.16 10.98
C GLY A 21 -0.12 2.48 11.11
N ASP A 22 0.64 3.57 11.28
CA ASP A 22 0.09 4.92 11.38
C ASP A 22 -0.37 5.45 10.01
N ASP A 23 -1.22 6.48 10.00
CA ASP A 23 -1.65 7.13 8.77
C ASP A 23 -0.44 7.66 7.98
N ASP A 24 -0.37 7.25 6.71
CA ASP A 24 0.72 7.61 5.81
C ASP A 24 0.24 8.64 4.80
N SER A 25 0.92 9.79 4.74
CA SER A 25 0.62 10.83 3.75
C SER A 25 0.87 10.39 2.30
N ASN A 26 1.47 9.22 2.09
CA ASN A 26 1.67 8.61 0.77
C ASN A 26 0.57 7.62 0.38
N GLU A 27 -0.40 7.36 1.25
CA GLU A 27 -1.59 6.57 0.94
C GLU A 27 -2.81 7.48 0.80
N ASP A 28 -3.49 7.42 -0.35
CA ASP A 28 -4.74 8.15 -0.59
C ASP A 28 -5.87 7.20 -1.00
N HIS A 29 -6.90 7.15 -0.16
CA HIS A 29 -8.08 6.31 -0.35
C HIS A 29 -9.28 7.10 -0.89
N ASN A 30 -9.17 8.42 -1.02
CA ASN A 30 -10.31 9.29 -1.34
C ASN A 30 -10.59 9.41 -2.84
N HIS A 31 -9.71 8.83 -3.68
CA HIS A 31 -9.79 8.90 -5.13
C HIS A 31 -9.95 7.50 -5.74
N PRO A 32 -11.18 6.95 -5.77
CA PRO A 32 -11.46 5.67 -6.40
C PRO A 32 -10.96 5.63 -7.85
N GLY A 33 -10.26 4.57 -8.22
CA GLY A 33 -9.67 4.41 -9.56
C GLY A 33 -8.30 5.07 -9.74
N GLN A 34 -7.72 5.63 -8.67
CA GLN A 34 -6.30 5.94 -8.59
C GLN A 34 -5.59 4.96 -7.64
N SER A 35 -4.27 4.93 -7.73
CA SER A 35 -3.47 4.10 -6.84
C SER A 35 -3.59 4.63 -5.44
N VAL A 36 -3.62 3.75 -4.44
CA VAL A 36 -3.51 4.17 -3.05
C VAL A 36 -2.12 4.75 -2.80
N THR A 37 -1.06 4.06 -3.26
CA THR A 37 0.32 4.54 -3.16
C THR A 37 0.55 5.72 -4.12
N GLN A 38 0.84 6.92 -3.59
CA GLN A 38 0.99 8.14 -4.40
C GLN A 38 2.40 8.32 -5.00
N HIS A 39 3.43 7.92 -4.26
CA HIS A 39 4.82 8.00 -4.68
C HIS A 39 5.57 6.71 -4.38
N CYS A 40 6.59 6.42 -5.20
CA CYS A 40 7.47 5.29 -5.01
C CYS A 40 8.24 5.39 -3.70
N ARG A 41 8.20 4.33 -2.88
CA ARG A 41 8.96 4.21 -1.65
C ARG A 41 9.80 2.94 -1.66
N SER A 42 10.95 3.01 -0.98
CA SER A 42 11.85 1.87 -0.86
C SER A 42 12.16 1.57 0.59
N TYR A 43 11.88 0.33 0.99
CA TYR A 43 12.11 -0.17 2.34
C TYR A 43 13.21 -1.22 2.30
N VAL A 44 14.29 -0.97 3.04
CA VAL A 44 15.44 -1.89 3.11
C VAL A 44 15.40 -2.62 4.43
N PHE A 45 15.38 -3.95 4.36
CA PHE A 45 15.45 -4.84 5.50
C PHE A 45 16.77 -5.60 5.44
N LYS A 46 17.59 -5.44 6.47
CA LYS A 46 18.82 -6.22 6.61
C LYS A 46 18.46 -7.63 7.07
N MET A 47 18.72 -8.64 6.25
CA MET A 47 18.41 -10.03 6.57
C MET A 47 19.56 -10.66 7.39
N ASN A 48 20.80 -10.39 7.00
CA ASN A 48 22.02 -10.75 7.71
C ASN A 48 23.16 -9.78 7.32
N GLU A 49 24.40 -10.09 7.66
CA GLU A 49 25.56 -9.22 7.37
C GLU A 49 25.84 -9.04 5.87
N GLU A 50 25.44 -10.01 5.04
CA GLU A 50 25.76 -10.08 3.61
C GLU A 50 24.55 -9.79 2.70
N MET A 51 23.32 -9.84 3.23
CA MET A 51 22.09 -9.76 2.45
C MET A 51 21.14 -8.67 2.96
N ASN A 52 20.69 -7.84 2.01
CA ASN A 52 19.61 -6.88 2.20
C ASN A 52 18.44 -7.22 1.27
N LEU A 53 17.22 -7.24 1.81
CA LEU A 53 15.99 -7.28 1.04
C LEU A 53 15.49 -5.85 0.86
N ARG A 54 15.25 -5.44 -0.38
CA ARG A 54 14.64 -4.14 -0.69
C ARG A 54 13.25 -4.38 -1.24
N ILE A 55 12.24 -3.88 -0.54
CA ILE A 55 10.88 -3.79 -1.04
C ILE A 55 10.73 -2.43 -1.70
N ILE A 56 10.24 -2.41 -2.94
CA ILE A 56 9.93 -1.20 -3.69
C ILE A 56 8.41 -1.18 -3.84
N ASP A 57 7.78 -0.20 -3.20
CA ASP A 57 6.34 0.04 -3.25
C ASP A 57 6.10 1.17 -4.25
N THR A 58 5.28 0.93 -5.27
CA THR A 58 5.07 1.83 -6.39
C THR A 58 3.59 2.05 -6.64
N PRO A 59 3.19 3.24 -7.12
CA PRO A 59 1.86 3.45 -7.66
C PRO A 59 1.52 2.41 -8.73
N GLY A 60 0.25 2.06 -8.83
CA GLY A 60 -0.30 1.12 -9.81
C GLY A 60 -0.04 1.60 -11.24
N ILE A 61 0.39 0.68 -12.11
CA ILE A 61 0.58 0.98 -13.53
C ILE A 61 -0.79 1.18 -14.18
N GLY A 62 -1.02 2.37 -14.72
CA GLY A 62 -2.28 2.72 -15.40
C GLY A 62 -3.26 3.51 -14.53
N ASP A 63 -2.92 3.77 -13.27
CA ASP A 63 -3.65 4.76 -12.48
C ASP A 63 -3.46 6.14 -13.11
N SER A 64 -4.54 6.63 -13.69
CA SER A 64 -4.55 7.88 -14.45
C SER A 64 -4.54 9.04 -13.46
N ARG A 65 -3.56 9.93 -13.60
CA ARG A 65 -3.63 11.27 -13.00
C ARG A 65 -4.52 12.18 -13.84
#